data_AF-A0A6M3ZTY9-F1
#
_entry.id   AF-A0A6M3ZTY9-F1
#
_cell.length_a   1.000
_cell.length_b   1.000
_cell.length_c   1.000
_cell.angle_alpha   90.00
_cell.angle_beta   90.00
_cell.angle_gamma   90.00
#
_symmetry.space_group_name_H-M   'P 1'
#
loop_
_entity.id
_entity.type
_entity.pdbx_description
1 polymer ?
#
loop_
_entity_poly.entity_id
_entity_poly.type
_entity_poly.pdbx_seq_one_letter_code
_entity_poly.pdbx_strand_id
1 'polypeptide(L)'
;MTHIMHVHGLGVTRSCGLIGISRSLYHYESRRPDDEGLRQRLCELAAIKRRYGYRRLHVLMQREGWQVNRKKLLRVYRQAGLSVRRRKRKRIAGVERQLKVQATMPNQSWSMDFVSDGLADGRRLRCLNIVDDFTKECLAIEVDTSLPGTRVVSVLSRLSELRGFPFFIFPLRQKQRTRAHPSNTRLIVHPWLVHLEVLGNFMTGQRRTIPTLIARSRIHLGLGQR
;
A
#
# COMPACT_ATOMS: atom_id res chain seq x y z
N MET A 1 -53.34 9.69 -9.30
CA MET A 1 -54.56 10.31 -8.72
C MET A 1 -54.99 11.55 -9.50
N THR A 2 -54.16 12.60 -9.57
CA THR A 2 -54.44 13.86 -10.30
C THR A 2 -54.82 13.65 -11.76
N HIS A 3 -54.15 12.75 -12.47
CA HIS A 3 -54.45 12.42 -13.86
C HIS A 3 -55.87 11.84 -14.06
N ILE A 4 -56.31 10.92 -13.18
CA ILE A 4 -57.63 10.26 -13.31
C ILE A 4 -58.76 11.25 -13.01
N MET A 5 -58.57 12.11 -12.01
CA MET A 5 -59.55 13.14 -11.66
C MET A 5 -59.72 14.17 -12.79
N HIS A 6 -58.61 14.57 -13.43
CA HIS A 6 -58.62 15.58 -14.50
C HIS A 6 -59.12 15.04 -15.84
N VAL A 7 -58.73 13.82 -16.23
CA VAL A 7 -59.09 13.23 -17.54
C VAL A 7 -60.49 12.65 -17.55
N HIS A 8 -60.95 12.08 -16.43
CA HIS A 8 -62.25 11.39 -16.36
C HIS A 8 -63.31 12.16 -15.55
N GLY A 9 -63.01 13.37 -15.07
CA GLY A 9 -63.95 14.20 -14.29
C GLY A 9 -64.42 13.54 -13.00
N LEU A 10 -63.64 12.61 -12.45
CA LEU A 10 -64.05 11.79 -11.30
C LEU A 10 -63.70 12.47 -9.97
N GLY A 11 -64.67 12.48 -9.04
CA GLY A 11 -64.44 12.91 -7.67
C GLY A 11 -63.41 12.04 -6.93
N VAL A 12 -62.83 12.58 -5.85
CA VAL A 12 -61.80 11.92 -5.03
C VAL A 12 -62.21 10.51 -4.60
N THR A 13 -63.46 10.33 -4.16
CA THR A 13 -63.98 9.03 -3.69
C THR A 13 -63.94 7.97 -4.79
N ARG A 14 -64.45 8.28 -5.99
CA ARG A 14 -64.49 7.33 -7.11
C ARG A 14 -63.08 7.03 -7.63
N SER A 15 -62.23 8.05 -7.65
CA SER A 15 -60.82 7.92 -8.02
C SER A 15 -60.03 7.05 -7.02
N CYS A 16 -60.25 7.21 -5.71
CA CYS A 16 -59.68 6.34 -4.68
C CYS A 16 -60.10 4.88 -4.86
N GLY A 17 -61.40 4.66 -5.11
CA GLY A 17 -61.95 3.33 -5.33
C GLY A 17 -61.34 2.64 -6.56
N LEU A 18 -61.20 3.34 -7.68
CA LEU A 18 -60.61 2.80 -8.91
C LEU A 18 -59.12 2.43 -8.75
N ILE A 19 -58.36 3.22 -7.99
CA ILE A 19 -56.92 2.98 -7.78
C ILE A 19 -56.67 1.98 -6.63
N GLY A 20 -57.69 1.70 -5.81
CA GLY A 20 -57.58 0.78 -4.67
C GLY A 20 -56.82 1.37 -3.48
N ILE A 21 -56.85 2.70 -3.28
CA ILE A 21 -56.26 3.36 -2.10
C ILE A 21 -57.33 3.92 -1.18
N SER A 22 -57.04 3.98 0.12
CA SER A 22 -57.96 4.62 1.08
C SER A 22 -57.95 6.15 0.90
N ARG A 23 -59.09 6.79 1.17
CA ARG A 23 -59.20 8.26 1.20
C ARG A 23 -58.27 8.88 2.25
N SER A 24 -58.05 8.19 3.38
CA SER A 24 -57.12 8.63 4.42
C SER A 24 -55.67 8.69 3.92
N LEU A 25 -55.25 7.73 3.09
CA LEU A 25 -53.93 7.73 2.46
C LEU A 25 -53.80 8.86 1.44
N TYR A 26 -54.88 9.17 0.70
CA TYR A 26 -54.90 10.28 -0.25
C TYR A 26 -54.75 11.65 0.44
N HIS A 27 -55.41 11.85 1.59
CA HIS A 27 -55.29 13.08 2.38
C HIS A 27 -54.08 13.09 3.32
N TYR A 28 -53.27 12.03 3.34
CA TYR A 28 -52.13 11.94 4.23
C TYR A 28 -51.03 12.91 3.80
N GLU A 29 -50.81 13.94 4.61
CA GLU A 29 -49.64 14.80 4.51
C GLU A 29 -48.59 14.39 5.54
N SER A 30 -47.37 14.10 5.06
CA SER A 30 -46.27 13.76 5.96
C SER A 30 -45.84 15.00 6.75
N ARG A 31 -46.30 15.12 7.99
CA ARG A 31 -45.83 16.14 8.94
C ARG A 31 -44.50 15.69 9.53
N ARG A 32 -43.39 16.10 8.92
CA ARG A 32 -42.05 15.87 9.47
C ARG A 32 -41.60 17.11 10.23
N PRO A 33 -41.08 16.95 11.46
CA PRO A 33 -40.43 18.06 12.15
C PRO A 33 -39.22 18.52 11.34
N ASP A 34 -38.97 19.83 11.38
CA ASP A 34 -37.82 20.40 10.70
C ASP A 34 -36.51 19.82 11.26
N ASP A 35 -35.67 19.33 10.36
CA ASP A 35 -34.37 18.76 10.68
C ASP A 35 -33.23 19.78 10.48
N GLU A 36 -33.55 21.03 10.19
CA GLU A 36 -32.57 22.05 9.79
C GLU A 36 -31.52 22.30 10.85
N GLY A 37 -31.91 22.49 12.13
CA GLY A 37 -30.95 22.68 13.22
C GLY A 37 -30.03 21.47 13.43
N LEU A 38 -30.57 20.26 13.31
CA LEU A 38 -29.79 19.02 13.36
C LEU A 38 -28.82 18.93 12.18
N ARG A 39 -29.27 19.29 10.98
CA ARG A 39 -28.47 19.27 9.75
C ARG A 39 -27.32 20.26 9.85
N GLN A 40 -27.59 21.49 10.27
CA GLN A 40 -26.58 22.53 10.44
C GLN A 40 -25.49 22.10 11.42
N ARG A 41 -25.89 21.64 12.62
CA ARG A 41 -24.90 21.22 13.62
C ARG A 41 -24.08 20.01 13.17
N LEU A 42 -24.70 19.07 12.50
CA LEU A 42 -24.01 17.90 11.94
C LEU A 42 -22.98 18.30 10.88
N CYS A 43 -23.31 19.28 10.02
CA CYS A 43 -22.39 19.82 9.02
C CYS A 43 -21.20 20.53 9.67
N GLU A 44 -21.41 21.32 10.72
CA GLU A 44 -20.33 21.96 11.50
C GLU A 44 -19.35 20.92 12.07
N LEU A 45 -19.88 19.88 12.72
CA LEU A 45 -19.05 18.79 13.27
C LEU A 45 -18.30 18.04 12.16
N ALA A 46 -18.95 17.80 11.03
CA ALA A 46 -18.31 17.15 9.88
C ALA A 46 -17.22 18.04 9.24
N ALA A 47 -17.38 19.36 9.25
CA ALA A 47 -16.37 20.30 8.77
C ALA A 47 -15.10 20.26 9.64
N ILE A 48 -15.26 20.20 10.96
CA ILE A 48 -14.14 20.07 11.91
C ILE A 48 -13.50 18.68 11.80
N LYS A 49 -14.30 17.61 11.73
CA LYS A 49 -13.85 16.22 11.71
C LYS A 49 -14.19 15.51 10.39
N ARG A 50 -13.63 15.99 9.28
CA ARG A 50 -13.87 15.52 7.90
C ARG A 50 -13.81 14.00 7.64
N ARG A 51 -13.13 13.23 8.49
CA ARG A 51 -12.99 11.76 8.34
C ARG A 51 -13.98 10.95 9.16
N TYR A 52 -14.78 11.60 10.01
CA TYR A 52 -15.70 10.91 10.89
C TYR A 52 -16.96 10.55 10.10
N GLY A 53 -17.31 9.26 10.12
CA GLY A 53 -18.61 8.81 9.64
C GLY A 53 -19.72 9.08 10.66
N TYR A 54 -20.97 8.87 10.24
CA TYR A 54 -22.16 9.13 11.05
C TYR A 54 -22.13 8.50 12.46
N ARG A 55 -21.50 7.32 12.65
CA ARG A 55 -21.38 6.68 13.97
C ARG A 55 -20.56 7.50 14.95
N ARG A 56 -19.45 8.09 14.50
CA ARG A 56 -18.60 8.94 15.35
C ARG A 56 -19.25 10.31 15.57
N LEU A 57 -19.88 10.85 14.54
CA LEU A 57 -20.64 12.10 14.65
C LEU A 57 -21.82 11.96 15.63
N HIS A 58 -22.51 10.81 15.63
CA HIS A 58 -23.58 10.50 16.58
C HIS A 58 -23.11 10.56 18.03
N VAL A 59 -21.93 9.99 18.34
CA VAL A 59 -21.34 10.08 19.69
C VAL A 59 -21.01 11.52 20.07
N LEU A 60 -20.50 12.33 19.14
CA LEU A 60 -20.22 13.75 19.40
C LEU A 60 -21.52 14.53 19.67
N MET A 61 -22.55 14.32 18.85
CA MET A 61 -23.86 14.93 19.07
C MET A 61 -24.46 14.54 20.42
N GLN A 62 -24.34 13.28 20.82
CA GLN A 62 -24.81 12.82 22.14
C GLN A 62 -24.09 13.52 23.30
N ARG A 63 -22.78 13.78 23.16
CA ARG A 63 -22.00 14.51 24.17
C ARG A 63 -22.40 15.98 24.28
N GLU A 64 -22.90 16.56 23.20
CA GLU A 64 -23.49 17.90 23.17
C GLU A 64 -24.95 17.94 23.66
N GLY A 65 -25.50 16.82 24.14
CA GLY A 65 -26.86 16.74 24.68
C GLY A 65 -27.96 16.41 23.65
N TRP A 66 -27.61 16.17 22.39
CA TRP A 66 -28.61 15.85 21.37
C TRP A 66 -29.15 14.42 21.51
N GLN A 67 -30.45 14.30 21.78
CA GLN A 67 -31.15 13.01 21.84
C GLN A 67 -31.69 12.59 20.46
N VAL A 68 -30.79 12.30 19.52
CA VAL A 68 -31.17 11.91 18.15
C VAL A 68 -30.96 10.40 17.93
N ASN A 69 -32.00 9.73 17.43
CA ASN A 69 -31.91 8.33 17.01
C ASN A 69 -30.88 8.17 15.88
N ARG A 70 -30.03 7.14 15.97
CA ARG A 70 -29.04 6.76 14.93
C ARG A 70 -29.64 6.67 13.53
N LYS A 71 -30.87 6.16 13.38
CA LYS A 71 -31.56 6.06 12.08
C LYS A 71 -31.85 7.45 11.49
N LYS A 72 -32.32 8.38 12.33
CA LYS A 72 -32.60 9.77 11.96
C LYS A 72 -31.31 10.49 11.57
N LEU A 73 -30.25 10.39 12.39
CA LEU A 73 -28.96 11.00 12.09
C LEU A 73 -28.36 10.46 10.80
N LEU A 74 -28.44 9.15 10.55
CA LEU A 74 -27.97 8.56 9.30
C LEU A 74 -28.73 9.11 8.07
N ARG A 75 -30.05 9.32 8.18
CA ARG A 75 -30.85 9.93 7.11
C ARG A 75 -30.37 11.36 6.83
N VAL A 76 -30.28 12.21 7.85
CA VAL A 76 -29.85 13.61 7.72
C VAL A 76 -28.42 13.69 7.19
N TYR A 77 -27.52 12.84 7.69
CA TYR A 77 -26.13 12.72 7.20
C TYR A 77 -26.05 12.40 5.70
N ARG A 78 -26.89 11.48 5.21
CA ARG A 78 -26.96 11.12 3.79
C ARG A 78 -27.53 12.26 2.96
N GLN A 79 -28.62 12.89 3.42
CA GLN A 79 -29.24 14.05 2.76
C GLN A 79 -28.29 15.25 2.67
N ALA A 80 -27.44 15.44 3.68
CA ALA A 80 -26.41 16.49 3.71
C ALA A 80 -25.15 16.15 2.89
N GLY A 81 -25.09 14.98 2.22
CA GLY A 81 -23.95 14.62 1.38
C GLY A 81 -22.64 14.36 2.13
N LEU A 82 -22.69 14.13 3.45
CA LEU A 82 -21.50 14.05 4.32
C LEU A 82 -20.75 12.70 4.22
N SER A 83 -21.07 11.87 3.24
CA SER A 83 -20.52 10.51 3.13
C SER A 83 -19.02 10.53 2.82
N VAL A 84 -18.22 10.07 3.79
CA VAL A 84 -16.76 9.96 3.66
C VAL A 84 -16.40 8.99 2.52
N ARG A 85 -15.75 9.53 1.47
CA ARG A 85 -15.26 8.75 0.33
C ARG A 85 -14.15 7.80 0.77
N ARG A 86 -14.27 6.51 0.42
CA ARG A 86 -13.17 5.54 0.60
C ARG A 86 -11.96 6.01 -0.22
N ARG A 87 -10.81 6.15 0.45
CA ARG A 87 -9.55 6.52 -0.20
C ARG A 87 -9.14 5.39 -1.13
N LYS A 88 -8.99 5.68 -2.43
CA LYS A 88 -8.35 4.74 -3.37
C LYS A 88 -6.88 4.61 -2.99
N ARG A 89 -6.38 3.37 -2.88
CA ARG A 89 -4.96 3.10 -2.67
C ARG A 89 -4.21 3.68 -3.87
N LYS A 90 -3.22 4.57 -3.61
CA LYS A 90 -2.36 5.09 -4.68
C LYS A 90 -1.62 3.90 -5.29
N ARG A 91 -1.88 3.58 -6.55
CA ARG A 91 -1.09 2.61 -7.31
C ARG A 91 0.25 3.30 -7.61
N ILE A 92 1.34 2.74 -7.12
CA ILE A 92 2.68 3.20 -7.54
C ILE A 92 2.77 2.82 -9.02
N ALA A 93 3.03 3.81 -9.88
CA ALA A 93 3.24 3.58 -11.30
C ALA A 93 4.27 2.45 -11.49
N GLY A 94 4.01 1.54 -12.42
CA GLY A 94 4.98 0.52 -12.79
C GLY A 94 6.24 1.24 -13.25
N VAL A 95 7.36 0.95 -12.59
CA VAL A 95 8.66 1.32 -13.15
C VAL A 95 8.86 0.42 -14.37
N GLU A 96 9.29 0.99 -15.49
CA GLU A 96 9.67 0.22 -16.67
C GLU A 96 10.68 -0.86 -16.26
N ARG A 97 10.34 -2.12 -16.55
CA ARG A 97 11.21 -3.23 -16.20
C ARG A 97 12.37 -3.20 -17.19
N GLN A 98 13.57 -2.86 -16.72
CA GLN A 98 14.77 -3.09 -17.50
C GLN A 98 14.91 -4.60 -17.75
N LEU A 99 15.14 -4.97 -19.00
CA LEU A 99 15.44 -6.34 -19.38
C LEU A 99 16.73 -6.77 -18.67
N LYS A 100 16.67 -7.85 -17.90
CA LYS A 100 17.86 -8.46 -17.33
C LYS A 100 18.69 -9.04 -18.46
N VAL A 101 20.00 -8.81 -18.45
CA VAL A 101 20.95 -9.53 -19.31
C VAL A 101 20.79 -11.02 -19.02
N GLN A 102 20.54 -11.83 -20.06
CA GLN A 102 20.38 -13.27 -19.90
C GLN A 102 21.74 -13.91 -19.63
N ALA A 103 21.79 -14.83 -18.67
CA ALA A 103 22.95 -15.67 -18.46
C ALA A 103 23.13 -16.61 -19.67
N THR A 104 24.37 -16.79 -20.10
CA THR A 104 24.78 -17.62 -21.24
C THR A 104 25.36 -18.97 -20.83
N MET A 105 25.76 -19.14 -19.56
CA MET A 105 26.33 -20.38 -19.02
C MET A 105 25.88 -20.62 -17.58
N PRO A 106 25.92 -21.89 -17.10
CA PRO A 106 25.71 -22.20 -15.69
C PRO A 106 26.68 -21.42 -14.79
N ASN A 107 26.25 -21.10 -13.58
CA ASN A 107 27.03 -20.38 -12.57
C ASN A 107 27.51 -18.98 -12.99
N GLN A 108 26.99 -18.42 -14.07
CA GLN A 108 27.35 -17.06 -14.49
C GLN A 108 26.60 -16.00 -13.67
N SER A 109 25.34 -16.24 -13.35
CA SER A 109 24.50 -15.29 -12.63
C SER A 109 23.52 -16.00 -11.71
N TRP A 110 23.41 -15.53 -10.48
CA TRP A 110 22.41 -16.00 -9.53
C TRP A 110 21.38 -14.92 -9.26
N SER A 111 20.10 -15.30 -9.26
CA SER A 111 19.02 -14.48 -8.75
C SER A 111 18.66 -14.90 -7.33
N MET A 112 18.56 -13.93 -6.41
CA MET A 112 18.10 -14.18 -5.05
C MET A 112 16.86 -13.37 -4.71
N ASP A 113 15.90 -13.99 -4.01
CA ASP A 113 14.69 -13.34 -3.53
C ASP A 113 14.32 -13.73 -2.10
N PHE A 114 13.51 -12.88 -1.47
CA PHE A 114 12.95 -13.16 -0.15
C PHE A 114 11.44 -13.28 -0.26
N VAL A 115 10.94 -14.44 0.13
CA VAL A 115 9.51 -14.68 0.37
C VAL A 115 9.25 -14.54 1.87
N SER A 116 8.09 -14.04 2.23
CA SER A 116 7.68 -13.96 3.64
C SER A 116 6.22 -14.33 3.76
N ASP A 117 5.93 -15.20 4.72
CA ASP A 117 4.58 -15.71 4.98
C ASP A 117 4.24 -15.68 6.47
N GLY A 118 2.97 -15.86 6.80
CA GLY A 118 2.46 -15.98 8.17
C GLY A 118 1.99 -17.39 8.47
N LEU A 119 2.41 -17.92 9.62
CA LEU A 119 1.90 -19.16 10.17
C LEU A 119 0.55 -18.92 10.87
N ALA A 120 -0.24 -19.98 11.07
CA ALA A 120 -1.55 -19.89 11.72
C ALA A 120 -1.51 -19.36 13.16
N ASP A 121 -0.37 -19.55 13.84
CA ASP A 121 -0.09 -19.05 15.19
C ASP A 121 0.34 -17.57 15.23
N GLY A 122 0.38 -16.89 14.09
CA GLY A 122 0.77 -15.49 13.96
C GLY A 122 2.28 -15.25 13.84
N ARG A 123 3.12 -16.30 13.90
CA ARG A 123 4.55 -16.17 13.63
C ARG A 123 4.80 -15.89 12.14
N ARG A 124 5.93 -15.26 11.85
CA ARG A 124 6.35 -14.96 10.47
C ARG A 124 7.44 -15.93 10.04
N LEU A 125 7.32 -16.43 8.82
CA LEU A 125 8.32 -17.24 8.14
C LEU A 125 8.96 -16.40 7.03
N ARG A 126 10.26 -16.56 6.81
CA ARG A 126 10.99 -15.95 5.70
C ARG A 126 11.80 -17.02 4.98
N CYS A 127 11.78 -16.97 3.65
CA CYS A 127 12.55 -17.87 2.81
C CYS A 127 13.46 -17.02 1.93
N LEU A 128 14.76 -17.30 1.93
CA LEU A 128 15.71 -16.82 0.94
C LEU A 128 15.81 -17.91 -0.14
N ASN A 129 15.38 -17.60 -1.36
CA ASN A 129 15.60 -18.49 -2.48
C ASN A 129 16.74 -17.94 -3.35
N ILE A 130 17.61 -18.83 -3.79
CA ILE A 130 18.71 -18.53 -4.70
C ILE A 130 18.59 -19.48 -5.88
N VAL A 131 18.58 -18.93 -7.08
CA VAL A 131 18.36 -19.68 -8.33
C VAL A 131 19.44 -19.28 -9.33
N ASP A 132 19.96 -20.26 -10.06
CA ASP A 132 20.85 -20.01 -11.19
C ASP A 132 20.04 -19.46 -12.39
N ASP A 133 20.45 -18.32 -12.93
CA ASP A 133 19.70 -17.63 -13.98
C ASP A 133 19.76 -18.37 -15.33
N PHE A 134 20.72 -19.25 -15.56
CA PHE A 134 20.84 -20.04 -16.79
C PHE A 134 20.11 -21.38 -16.67
N THR A 135 20.50 -22.22 -15.72
CA THR A 135 19.95 -23.59 -15.57
C THR A 135 18.56 -23.61 -14.95
N LYS A 136 18.14 -22.51 -14.31
CA LYS A 136 16.93 -22.42 -13.47
C LYS A 136 16.93 -23.37 -12.29
N GLU A 137 18.09 -23.92 -11.94
CA GLU A 137 18.26 -24.75 -10.76
C GLU A 137 18.12 -23.91 -9.50
N CYS A 138 17.37 -24.41 -8.52
CA CYS A 138 17.31 -23.81 -7.20
C CYS A 138 18.54 -24.22 -6.38
N LEU A 139 19.44 -23.27 -6.16
CA LEU A 139 20.71 -23.47 -5.47
C LEU A 139 20.54 -23.58 -3.97
N ALA A 140 19.63 -22.78 -3.40
CA ALA A 140 19.31 -22.83 -1.98
C ALA A 140 17.91 -22.28 -1.70
N ILE A 141 17.25 -22.87 -0.70
CA ILE A 141 16.07 -22.31 -0.04
C ILE A 141 16.39 -22.30 1.47
N GLU A 142 16.82 -21.16 1.98
CA GLU A 142 17.07 -20.99 3.41
C GLU A 142 15.82 -20.45 4.09
N VAL A 143 15.25 -21.21 5.02
CA VAL A 143 13.99 -20.88 5.70
C VAL A 143 14.25 -20.62 7.18
N ASP A 144 13.84 -19.45 7.66
CA ASP A 144 13.93 -19.10 9.08
C ASP A 144 12.86 -18.05 9.43
N THR A 145 12.60 -17.86 10.71
CA THR A 145 11.79 -16.75 11.24
C THR A 145 12.44 -15.38 11.00
N SER A 146 13.78 -15.34 10.92
CA SER A 146 14.57 -14.16 10.58
C SER A 146 15.79 -14.53 9.75
N LEU A 147 16.07 -13.76 8.70
CA LEU A 147 17.22 -13.96 7.82
C LEU A 147 18.10 -12.70 7.83
N PRO A 148 18.97 -12.53 8.85
CA PRO A 148 19.89 -11.40 8.90
C PRO A 148 20.95 -11.50 7.80
N GLY A 149 21.59 -10.37 7.47
CA GLY A 149 22.62 -10.34 6.42
C GLY A 149 23.75 -11.34 6.63
N THR A 150 24.14 -11.61 7.87
CA THR A 150 25.13 -12.63 8.22
C THR A 150 24.71 -14.03 7.75
N ARG A 151 23.44 -14.41 7.96
CA ARG A 151 22.89 -15.70 7.49
C ARG A 151 22.92 -15.77 5.96
N VAL A 152 22.57 -14.70 5.27
CA VAL A 152 22.61 -14.63 3.80
C VAL A 152 24.04 -14.83 3.30
N VAL A 153 25.02 -14.16 3.93
CA VAL A 153 26.44 -14.33 3.59
C VAL A 153 26.87 -15.78 3.81
N SER A 154 26.53 -16.41 4.93
CA SER A 154 26.88 -17.82 5.18
C SER A 154 26.33 -18.76 4.11
N VAL A 155 25.08 -18.56 3.65
CA VAL A 155 24.49 -19.35 2.57
C VAL A 155 25.26 -19.15 1.27
N LEU A 156 25.59 -17.91 0.91
CA LEU A 156 26.35 -17.60 -0.30
C LEU A 156 27.77 -18.16 -0.26
N SER A 157 28.45 -18.06 0.89
CA SER A 157 29.78 -18.64 1.10
C SER A 157 29.76 -20.15 0.90
N ARG A 158 28.81 -20.86 1.51
CA ARG A 158 28.65 -22.31 1.33
C ARG A 158 28.42 -22.69 -0.15
N LEU A 159 27.58 -21.94 -0.87
CA LEU A 159 27.36 -22.19 -2.29
C LEU A 159 28.61 -21.94 -3.14
N SER A 160 29.37 -20.91 -2.80
CA SER A 160 30.61 -20.57 -3.51
C SER A 160 31.71 -21.60 -3.32
N GLU A 161 31.78 -22.27 -2.17
CA GLU A 161 32.73 -23.37 -1.92
C GLU A 161 32.42 -24.59 -2.80
N LEU A 162 31.14 -24.86 -3.04
CA LEU A 162 30.70 -26.04 -3.78
C LEU A 162 30.78 -25.85 -5.31
N ARG A 163 30.58 -24.63 -5.81
CA ARG A 163 30.41 -24.37 -7.26
C ARG A 163 31.33 -23.29 -7.81
N GLY A 164 32.06 -22.59 -6.96
CA GLY A 164 32.72 -21.35 -7.30
C GLY A 164 31.77 -20.15 -7.24
N PHE A 165 32.34 -18.94 -7.22
CA PHE A 165 31.56 -17.71 -7.18
C PHE A 165 30.90 -17.40 -8.53
N PRO A 166 29.65 -16.89 -8.54
CA PRO A 166 29.05 -16.40 -9.76
C PRO A 166 29.68 -15.07 -10.18
N PHE A 167 29.62 -14.74 -11.47
CA PHE A 167 30.04 -13.43 -11.97
C PHE A 167 29.08 -12.32 -11.51
N PHE A 168 27.79 -12.63 -11.37
CA PHE A 168 26.76 -11.67 -10.96
C PHE A 168 25.79 -12.27 -9.93
N ILE A 169 25.35 -11.45 -8.98
CA ILE A 169 24.24 -11.78 -8.06
C ILE A 169 23.20 -10.66 -8.15
N PHE A 170 21.96 -11.01 -8.50
CA PHE A 170 20.85 -10.08 -8.62
C PHE A 170 19.83 -10.27 -7.49
N PRO A 171 19.62 -9.27 -6.62
CA PRO A 171 18.44 -9.25 -5.78
C PRO A 171 17.20 -9.02 -6.66
N LEU A 172 16.29 -9.99 -6.71
CA LEU A 172 15.08 -9.97 -7.56
C LEU A 172 14.05 -8.89 -7.20
N ARG A 173 14.36 -8.01 -6.24
CA ARG A 173 13.47 -6.93 -5.80
C ARG A 173 14.09 -5.55 -5.91
N GLN A 174 14.56 -5.17 -7.09
CA GLN A 174 14.77 -3.75 -7.38
C GLN A 174 13.52 -3.13 -8.05
N LYS A 175 12.76 -2.37 -7.26
CA LYS A 175 12.25 -1.09 -7.76
C LYS A 175 13.48 -0.18 -7.87
N GLN A 176 14.17 -0.20 -9.01
CA GLN A 176 15.20 0.80 -9.24
C GLN A 176 14.53 2.17 -9.24
N ARG A 177 14.89 3.00 -8.27
CA ARG A 177 14.48 4.39 -8.17
C ARG A 177 15.75 5.21 -8.28
N THR A 178 16.27 5.36 -9.49
CA THR A 178 17.38 6.27 -9.76
C THR A 178 17.13 6.99 -11.08
N ARG A 179 16.89 8.31 -10.96
CA ARG A 179 17.13 9.26 -12.04
C ARG A 179 18.66 9.36 -12.17
N ALA A 180 19.28 8.57 -13.02
CA ALA A 180 20.67 8.77 -13.41
C ALA A 180 20.86 8.32 -14.87
N HIS A 181 21.54 9.17 -15.62
CA HIS A 181 21.82 9.10 -17.05
C HIS A 181 22.69 7.86 -17.39
N PRO A 182 22.54 7.21 -18.57
CA PRO A 182 23.05 5.86 -18.83
C PRO A 182 24.55 5.73 -19.15
N SER A 183 25.43 6.61 -18.66
CA SER A 183 26.86 6.57 -19.01
C SER A 183 27.78 5.90 -17.99
N ASN A 184 27.28 5.36 -16.87
CA ASN A 184 28.16 4.65 -15.94
C ASN A 184 27.45 3.63 -15.03
N THR A 185 26.93 2.55 -15.60
CA THR A 185 26.46 1.38 -14.83
C THR A 185 27.47 0.25 -14.93
N ARG A 186 28.67 0.46 -14.39
CA ARG A 186 29.62 -0.61 -14.09
C ARG A 186 29.26 -1.20 -12.73
N LEU A 187 28.31 -2.13 -12.70
CA LEU A 187 28.22 -3.12 -11.61
C LEU A 187 29.33 -4.16 -11.85
N ILE A 188 30.56 -3.76 -11.53
CA ILE A 188 31.73 -4.65 -11.50
C ILE A 188 31.75 -5.32 -10.13
N VAL A 189 31.75 -6.65 -10.12
CA VAL A 189 31.92 -7.46 -8.92
C VAL A 189 33.38 -7.97 -8.91
N HIS A 190 34.30 -7.18 -8.34
CA HIS A 190 35.48 -7.54 -7.52
C HIS A 190 36.41 -6.31 -7.36
N PRO A 191 36.95 -6.02 -6.15
CA PRO A 191 37.46 -6.96 -5.14
C PRO A 191 36.71 -6.92 -3.79
N TRP A 192 35.99 -8.00 -3.47
CA TRP A 192 35.10 -8.13 -2.31
C TRP A 192 35.79 -8.66 -1.05
N LEU A 193 36.70 -7.87 -0.47
CA LEU A 193 37.13 -8.07 0.93
C LEU A 193 37.27 -6.80 1.75
N VAL A 194 36.88 -5.63 1.21
CA VAL A 194 36.87 -4.39 2.00
C VAL A 194 35.47 -3.78 1.95
N HIS A 195 34.84 -3.74 3.13
CA HIS A 195 33.54 -3.10 3.44
C HIS A 195 32.25 -3.87 3.09
N LEU A 196 31.99 -4.89 3.93
CA LEU A 196 30.64 -5.36 4.29
C LEU A 196 29.76 -4.32 5.03
N GLU A 197 30.14 -3.03 5.06
CA GLU A 197 29.29 -1.96 5.64
C GLU A 197 28.13 -1.55 4.71
N VAL A 198 28.26 -1.75 3.39
CA VAL A 198 27.23 -1.30 2.43
C VAL A 198 25.98 -2.19 2.46
N LEU A 199 26.11 -3.47 2.79
CA LEU A 199 24.97 -4.38 2.94
C LEU A 199 24.21 -4.16 4.27
N GLY A 200 24.88 -3.66 5.32
CA GLY A 200 24.24 -3.27 6.58
C GLY A 200 23.30 -2.07 6.44
N ASN A 201 23.70 -1.07 5.66
CA ASN A 201 22.90 0.15 5.42
C ASN A 201 21.70 -0.09 4.49
N PHE A 202 21.71 -1.15 3.69
CA PHE A 202 20.59 -1.51 2.80
C PHE A 202 19.40 -2.11 3.58
N MET A 203 19.63 -2.65 4.78
CA MET A 203 18.62 -3.33 5.60
C MET A 203 17.89 -2.41 6.59
N THR A 204 18.42 -1.22 6.92
CA THR A 204 17.90 -0.38 8.04
C THR A 204 17.16 0.90 7.62
N GLY A 205 17.02 1.21 6.33
CA GLY A 205 16.12 2.28 5.87
C GLY A 205 16.48 3.70 6.32
N GLN A 206 17.72 3.98 6.74
CA GLN A 206 18.17 5.34 7.03
C GLN A 206 18.73 6.03 5.78
N ARG A 207 18.28 7.27 5.54
CA ARG A 207 18.80 8.16 4.50
C ARG A 207 20.03 8.91 5.04
N ARG A 208 21.21 8.66 4.49
CA ARG A 208 22.31 9.63 4.51
C ARG A 208 22.90 9.77 3.11
N THR A 209 23.05 11.01 2.67
CA THR A 209 23.61 11.42 1.38
C THR A 209 25.12 11.23 1.37
N ILE A 210 25.65 10.57 0.34
CA ILE A 210 27.07 10.33 0.09
C ILE A 210 27.64 11.56 -0.63
N PRO A 211 28.38 12.43 0.06
CA PRO A 211 29.73 12.73 -0.39
C PRO A 211 30.66 13.13 0.77
N THR A 212 31.47 12.21 1.30
CA THR A 212 32.65 12.59 2.12
C THR A 212 33.73 11.51 2.30
N LEU A 213 33.70 10.40 1.55
CA LEU A 213 34.67 9.29 1.74
C LEU A 213 35.62 9.05 0.57
N ILE A 214 35.89 10.08 -0.25
CA ILE A 214 36.95 10.05 -1.28
C ILE A 214 37.92 11.21 -1.01
N ALA A 215 38.69 11.14 0.07
CA ALA A 215 39.74 12.14 0.31
C ALA A 215 40.94 11.67 1.15
N ARG A 216 41.13 10.36 1.41
CA ARG A 216 42.21 9.91 2.30
C ARG A 216 43.08 8.74 1.86
N SER A 217 43.01 8.30 0.60
CA SER A 217 43.85 7.20 0.09
C SER A 217 44.84 7.59 -1.00
N ARG A 218 45.18 8.88 -1.12
CA ARG A 218 46.09 9.36 -2.18
C ARG A 218 47.26 10.20 -1.62
N ILE A 219 47.94 9.71 -0.59
CA ILE A 219 49.30 10.15 -0.25
C ILE A 219 49.99 8.94 0.38
N HIS A 220 50.81 8.20 -0.38
CA HIS A 220 51.98 7.41 0.06
C HIS A 220 52.40 6.43 -1.05
N LEU A 221 52.89 6.96 -2.16
CA LEU A 221 53.83 6.27 -3.04
C LEU A 221 54.85 7.32 -3.51
N GLY A 222 56.08 7.19 -3.02
CA GLY A 222 57.26 7.91 -3.52
C GLY A 222 57.93 8.85 -2.51
N LEU A 223 58.99 8.37 -1.84
CA LEU A 223 60.32 9.00 -1.66
C LEU A 223 61.10 8.29 -0.53
N GLY A 224 62.34 7.85 -0.80
CA GLY A 224 63.39 7.78 0.23
C GLY A 224 64.22 6.48 0.39
N GLN A 225 65.27 6.35 -0.44
CA GLN A 225 66.65 5.99 -0.07
C GLN A 225 66.95 4.66 0.67
N ARG A 226 67.66 3.75 0.00
CA ARG A 226 69.03 3.36 0.35
C ARG A 226 69.83 3.10 -0.92
#